data_AF-A0A843GN55-F1
#
_entry.id   AF-A0A843GN55-F1
#
_cell.length_a   1.000
_cell.length_b   1.000
_cell.length_c   1.000
_cell.angle_alpha   90.00
_cell.angle_beta   90.00
_cell.angle_gamma   90.00
#
_symmetry.space_group_name_H-M   'P 1'
#
loop_
_entity.id
_entity.type
_entity.pdbx_description
1 polymer ?
#
loop_
_entity_poly.entity_id
_entity_poly.type
_entity_poly.pdbx_seq_one_letter_code
_entity_poly.pdbx_strand_id
1 'polypeptide(L)'
;MATYTSLESLISKMKVQITTKNEQTVKALLRIYANQTHDEKQCEDVLHFNGVGFIPQDAKLLSSMANFKIKNGFLTEKQIKYIQPRIAKYAGQLVRCAIAEGKIRKVGKNYVY
;
A
#
# COMPACT_ATOMS: atom_id res chain seq x y z
N MET A 1 -21.98 2.35 4.76
CA MET A 1 -20.72 1.87 5.39
C MET A 1 -20.59 0.40 5.08
N ALA A 2 -19.44 -0.03 4.55
CA ALA A 2 -19.26 -1.44 4.21
C ALA A 2 -18.78 -2.19 5.46
N THR A 3 -19.49 -3.25 5.84
CA THR A 3 -19.14 -4.08 7.00
C THR A 3 -18.54 -5.39 6.53
N TYR A 4 -17.34 -5.73 7.01
CA TYR A 4 -16.64 -6.96 6.67
C TYR A 4 -16.59 -7.88 7.89
N THR A 5 -17.01 -9.12 7.71
CA THR A 5 -17.09 -10.14 8.77
C THR A 5 -15.73 -10.67 9.21
N SER A 6 -14.69 -10.52 8.37
CA SER A 6 -13.34 -10.99 8.67
C SER A 6 -12.25 -10.06 8.09
N LEU A 7 -11.06 -10.10 8.71
CA LEU A 7 -9.89 -9.36 8.24
C LEU A 7 -9.46 -9.83 6.84
N GLU A 8 -9.56 -11.13 6.58
CA GLU A 8 -9.22 -11.73 5.28
C GLU A 8 -10.14 -11.22 4.16
N SER A 9 -11.44 -11.11 4.41
CA SER A 9 -12.39 -10.55 3.43
C SER A 9 -12.08 -9.09 3.10
N LEU A 10 -11.68 -8.30 4.10
CA LEU A 10 -11.27 -6.91 3.93
C LEU A 10 -9.97 -6.80 3.11
N ILE A 11 -8.97 -7.63 3.43
CA ILE A 11 -7.69 -7.68 2.69
C ILE A 11 -7.94 -8.12 1.25
N SER A 12 -8.76 -9.15 1.03
CA SER A 12 -9.12 -9.63 -0.31
C SER A 12 -9.80 -8.52 -1.12
N LYS A 13 -10.74 -7.78 -0.51
CA LYS A 13 -11.38 -6.64 -1.16
C LYS A 13 -10.38 -5.54 -1.52
N MET A 14 -9.45 -5.22 -0.61
CA MET A 14 -8.40 -4.23 -0.84
C MET A 14 -7.48 -4.68 -1.99
N LYS A 15 -7.10 -5.96 -2.06
CA LYS A 15 -6.32 -6.51 -3.18
C LYS A 15 -7.04 -6.31 -4.51
N VAL A 16 -8.32 -6.67 -4.59
CA VAL A 16 -9.14 -6.48 -5.80
C VAL A 16 -9.21 -5.00 -6.19
N GLN A 17 -9.39 -4.08 -5.22
CA GLN A 17 -9.41 -2.65 -5.52
C GLN A 17 -8.07 -2.15 -6.07
N ILE A 18 -6.96 -2.58 -5.50
CA ILE A 18 -5.62 -2.20 -5.96
C ILE A 18 -5.35 -2.69 -7.37
N THR A 19 -5.76 -3.90 -7.73
CA THR A 19 -5.50 -4.47 -9.07
C THR A 19 -6.47 -4.01 -10.14
N THR A 20 -7.65 -3.54 -9.77
CA THR A 20 -8.68 -3.09 -10.74
C THR A 20 -8.71 -1.58 -10.94
N LYS A 21 -8.34 -0.80 -9.91
CA LYS A 21 -8.44 0.67 -9.93
C LYS A 21 -7.05 1.30 -9.85
N ASN A 22 -6.63 1.92 -10.95
CA ASN A 22 -5.35 2.62 -11.04
C ASN A 22 -5.13 3.64 -9.90
N GLU A 23 -6.16 4.42 -9.57
CA GLU A 23 -6.10 5.40 -8.47
C GLU A 23 -5.80 4.75 -7.12
N GLN A 24 -6.37 3.58 -6.86
CA GLN A 24 -6.16 2.85 -5.60
C GLN A 24 -4.74 2.30 -5.56
N THR A 25 -4.20 1.83 -6.70
CA THR A 25 -2.79 1.45 -6.80
C THR A 25 -1.86 2.60 -6.44
N VAL A 26 -2.10 3.79 -6.99
CA VAL A 26 -1.26 4.97 -6.75
C VAL A 26 -1.37 5.44 -5.30
N LYS A 27 -2.57 5.47 -4.73
CA LYS A 27 -2.78 5.79 -3.30
C LYS A 27 -2.07 4.78 -2.39
N ALA A 28 -2.18 3.50 -2.71
CA ALA A 28 -1.50 2.43 -1.98
C ALA A 28 0.02 2.56 -2.07
N LEU A 29 0.57 2.83 -3.26
CA LEU A 29 2.00 3.07 -3.48
C LEU A 29 2.51 4.20 -2.58
N LEU A 30 1.88 5.37 -2.65
CA LEU A 30 2.28 6.54 -1.85
C LEU A 30 2.15 6.28 -0.36
N ARG A 31 1.14 5.51 0.04
CA ARG A 31 0.93 5.16 1.45
C ARG A 31 2.00 4.21 1.99
N ILE A 32 2.38 3.18 1.24
CA ILE A 32 3.44 2.26 1.64
C ILE A 32 4.78 3.00 1.64
N TYR A 33 5.03 3.84 0.63
CA TYR A 33 6.22 4.68 0.56
C TYR A 33 6.29 5.64 1.76
N ALA A 34 5.18 6.27 2.15
CA ALA A 34 5.15 7.13 3.33
C ALA A 34 5.54 6.40 4.62
N ASN A 35 5.22 5.10 4.72
CA ASN A 35 5.56 4.26 5.85
C ASN A 35 7.03 3.79 5.90
N GLN A 36 7.83 3.99 4.82
CA GLN A 36 9.29 3.76 4.90
C GLN A 36 9.95 4.80 5.80
N THR A 37 10.98 4.39 6.54
CA THR A 37 11.80 5.31 7.35
C THR A 37 12.57 6.29 6.46
N HIS A 38 13.03 7.40 7.04
CA HIS A 38 13.76 8.43 6.28
C HIS A 38 15.02 7.87 5.62
N ASP A 39 15.77 7.02 6.33
CA ASP A 39 16.98 6.37 5.83
C ASP A 39 16.68 5.39 4.68
N GLU A 40 15.58 4.63 4.78
CA GLU A 40 15.14 3.72 3.71
C GLU A 40 14.68 4.45 2.44
N LYS A 41 14.06 5.63 2.60
CA LYS A 41 13.70 6.50 1.46
C LYS A 41 14.92 7.06 0.75
N GLN A 42 15.98 7.36 1.50
CA GLN A 42 17.21 7.96 0.98
C GLN A 42 18.11 6.93 0.29
N CYS A 43 18.15 5.68 0.78
CA CYS A 43 18.94 4.61 0.19
C CYS A 43 18.22 3.79 -0.90
N GLU A 44 16.90 3.99 -1.08
CA GLU A 44 16.04 3.13 -1.92
C GLU A 44 16.12 1.62 -1.56
N ASP A 45 16.53 1.32 -0.33
CA ASP A 45 16.78 -0.02 0.19
C ASP A 45 16.19 -0.18 1.60
N VAL A 46 16.02 -1.41 2.05
CA VAL A 46 15.46 -1.72 3.37
C VAL A 46 16.60 -1.85 4.38
N LEU A 47 16.69 -0.88 5.28
CA LEU A 47 17.70 -0.82 6.35
C LEU A 47 17.13 -1.36 7.68
N HIS A 48 15.80 -1.39 7.85
CA HIS A 48 15.16 -1.82 9.09
C HIS A 48 14.11 -2.92 8.86
N PHE A 49 14.29 -4.08 9.51
CA PHE A 49 13.33 -5.20 9.48
C PHE A 49 12.14 -4.97 10.43
N ASN A 50 11.46 -3.84 10.30
CA ASN A 50 10.32 -3.48 11.15
C ASN A 50 9.00 -4.07 10.64
N GLY A 51 9.03 -4.83 9.55
CA GLY A 51 7.85 -5.45 8.93
C GLY A 51 6.89 -4.46 8.25
N VAL A 52 7.35 -3.23 7.98
CA VAL A 52 6.55 -2.13 7.44
C VAL A 52 7.35 -1.46 6.32
N GLY A 53 6.78 -1.36 5.11
CA GLY A 53 7.40 -0.70 3.96
C GLY A 53 7.44 -1.62 2.74
N PHE A 54 8.31 -1.35 1.78
CA PHE A 54 8.60 -2.29 0.70
C PHE A 54 9.56 -3.37 1.16
N ILE A 55 9.43 -4.58 0.63
CA ILE A 55 10.46 -5.62 0.76
C ILE A 55 11.67 -5.25 -0.13
N PRO A 56 12.90 -5.70 0.18
CA PRO A 56 14.11 -5.29 -0.56
C PRO A 56 14.00 -5.46 -2.08
N GLN A 57 13.39 -6.57 -2.52
CA GLN A 57 13.21 -6.89 -3.95
C GLN A 57 12.32 -5.90 -4.71
N ASP A 58 11.35 -5.29 -4.01
CA ASP A 58 10.42 -4.33 -4.61
C ASP A 58 10.79 -2.87 -4.26
N ALA A 59 11.64 -2.65 -3.24
CA ALA A 59 11.96 -1.33 -2.69
C ALA A 59 12.47 -0.35 -3.75
N LYS A 60 13.55 -0.70 -4.45
CA LYS A 60 14.14 0.16 -5.48
C LYS A 60 13.13 0.60 -6.55
N LEU A 61 12.40 -0.36 -7.11
CA LEU A 61 11.42 -0.10 -8.18
C LEU A 61 10.25 0.76 -7.67
N LEU A 62 9.64 0.37 -6.54
CA LEU A 62 8.45 1.03 -6.04
C LEU A 62 8.77 2.40 -5.44
N SER A 63 9.91 2.56 -4.77
CA SER A 63 10.40 3.86 -4.31
C SER A 63 10.69 4.80 -5.48
N SER A 64 11.33 4.32 -6.56
CA SER A 64 11.54 5.12 -7.77
C SER A 64 10.21 5.58 -8.40
N MET A 65 9.21 4.69 -8.49
CA MET A 65 7.89 5.03 -9.00
C MET A 65 7.14 6.02 -8.10
N ALA A 66 7.26 5.89 -6.77
CA ALA A 66 6.67 6.82 -5.81
C ALA A 66 7.32 8.20 -5.93
N ASN A 67 8.65 8.26 -5.96
CA ASN A 67 9.41 9.50 -6.19
C ASN A 67 9.04 10.14 -7.53
N PHE A 68 8.95 9.36 -8.61
CA PHE A 68 8.52 9.86 -9.91
C PHE A 68 7.12 10.48 -9.84
N LYS A 69 6.17 9.81 -9.17
CA LYS A 69 4.80 10.33 -8.99
C LYS A 69 4.78 11.62 -8.17
N ILE A 70 5.59 11.71 -7.12
CA ILE A 70 5.70 12.92 -6.27
C ILE A 70 6.29 14.08 -7.07
N LYS A 71 7.37 13.83 -7.82
CA LYS A 71 8.11 14.86 -8.58
C LYS A 71 7.34 15.34 -9.81
N ASN A 72 6.75 14.44 -10.58
CA ASN A 72 6.12 14.76 -11.87
C ASN A 72 4.60 14.89 -11.78
N GLY A 73 3.99 14.45 -10.67
CA GLY A 73 2.55 14.53 -10.45
C GLY A 73 1.74 13.44 -11.17
N PHE A 74 2.34 12.55 -11.97
CA PHE A 74 1.63 11.47 -12.68
C PHE A 74 2.41 10.15 -12.74
N LEU A 75 1.69 9.07 -13.05
CA LEU A 75 2.23 7.79 -13.50
C LEU A 75 1.39 7.36 -14.71
N THR A 76 2.04 6.85 -15.75
CA THR A 76 1.34 6.35 -16.93
C THR A 76 0.57 5.07 -16.59
N GLU A 77 -0.51 4.78 -17.34
CA GLU A 77 -1.28 3.56 -17.13
C GLU A 77 -0.42 2.29 -17.25
N LYS A 78 0.56 2.29 -18.15
CA LYS A 78 1.52 1.18 -18.30
C LYS A 78 2.34 0.96 -17.04
N GLN A 79 2.87 2.03 -16.45
CA GLN A 79 3.61 1.96 -15.18
C GLN A 79 2.69 1.46 -14.05
N ILE A 80 1.45 1.96 -13.97
CA ILE A 80 0.50 1.54 -12.95
C ILE A 80 0.18 0.05 -13.06
N LYS A 81 -0.17 -0.43 -14.27
CA LYS A 81 -0.43 -1.85 -14.53
C LYS A 81 0.76 -2.74 -14.17
N TYR A 82 1.98 -2.25 -14.41
CA TYR A 82 3.20 -2.98 -14.06
C TYR A 82 3.39 -3.15 -12.54
N ILE A 83 3.04 -2.13 -11.75
CA ILE A 83 3.22 -2.17 -10.28
C ILE A 83 2.01 -2.75 -9.53
N GLN A 84 0.82 -2.81 -10.12
CA GLN A 84 -0.40 -3.37 -9.51
C GLN A 84 -0.22 -4.72 -8.79
N PRO A 85 0.32 -5.77 -9.42
CA PRO A 85 0.49 -7.07 -8.75
C PRO A 85 1.51 -7.01 -7.61
N ARG A 86 2.49 -6.10 -7.67
CA ARG A 86 3.47 -5.90 -6.60
C ARG A 86 2.84 -5.20 -5.41
N ILE A 87 2.08 -4.13 -5.65
CA ILE A 87 1.39 -3.37 -4.60
C ILE A 87 0.31 -4.21 -3.90
N ALA A 88 -0.37 -5.10 -4.63
CA ALA A 88 -1.38 -6.00 -4.05
C ALA A 88 -0.82 -6.90 -2.94
N LYS A 89 0.49 -7.21 -2.93
CA LYS A 89 1.15 -7.97 -1.85
C LYS A 89 1.05 -7.25 -0.50
N TYR A 90 1.07 -5.92 -0.52
CA TYR A 90 1.07 -5.06 0.67
C TYR A 90 -0.34 -4.70 1.18
N ALA A 91 -1.40 -5.24 0.57
CA ALA A 91 -2.79 -4.98 1.00
C ALA A 91 -3.01 -5.29 2.49
N GLY A 92 -2.35 -6.34 3.01
CA GLY A 92 -2.41 -6.68 4.43
C GLY A 92 -1.81 -5.59 5.34
N GLN A 93 -0.67 -5.04 4.94
CA GLN A 93 -0.04 -3.93 5.66
C GLN A 93 -0.92 -2.68 5.63
N LEU A 94 -1.48 -2.33 4.47
CA LEU A 94 -2.37 -1.17 4.32
C LEU A 94 -3.58 -1.24 5.24
N VAL A 95 -4.24 -2.40 5.31
CA VAL A 95 -5.39 -2.63 6.21
C VAL A 95 -4.98 -2.49 7.67
N ARG A 96 -3.85 -3.08 8.08
CA ARG A 96 -3.33 -2.96 9.46
C ARG A 96 -3.01 -1.51 9.82
N CYS A 97 -2.35 -0.77 8.93
CA CYS A 97 -2.08 0.66 9.14
C CYS A 97 -3.38 1.46 9.24
N ALA A 98 -4.39 1.18 8.43
CA ALA A 98 -5.68 1.88 8.48
C ALA A 98 -6.48 1.58 9.75
N ILE A 99 -6.36 0.37 10.31
CA ILE A 99 -6.91 0.00 11.63
C ILE A 99 -6.16 0.77 12.73
N ALA A 100 -4.83 0.78 12.69
CA ALA A 100 -4.00 1.47 13.69
C ALA A 100 -4.25 2.99 13.72
N GLU A 101 -4.52 3.60 12.57
CA GLU A 101 -4.91 5.02 12.47
C GLU A 101 -6.37 5.30 12.87
N GLY A 102 -7.17 4.28 13.17
CA GLY A 102 -8.59 4.43 13.51
C GLY A 102 -9.51 4.75 12.32
N LYS A 103 -9.00 4.68 11.07
CA LYS A 103 -9.81 4.80 9.85
C LYS A 103 -10.74 3.62 9.67
N ILE A 104 -10.31 2.43 10.09
CA ILE A 104 -11.12 1.22 10.12
C ILE A 104 -11.42 0.91 11.58
N ARG A 105 -12.72 0.93 11.92
CA ARG A 105 -13.15 0.64 13.29
C ARG A 105 -13.56 -0.82 13.40
N LYS A 106 -13.06 -1.50 14.42
CA LYS A 106 -13.54 -2.83 14.79
C LYS A 106 -14.77 -2.67 15.68
N VAL A 107 -15.94 -3.04 15.17
CA VAL A 107 -17.20 -3.02 15.92
C VAL A 107 -17.62 -4.47 16.16
N GLY A 108 -17.38 -4.97 17.38
CA GLY A 108 -17.59 -6.38 17.73
C GLY A 108 -16.69 -7.32 16.92
N LYS A 109 -17.30 -8.25 16.15
CA LYS A 109 -16.59 -9.16 15.23
C LYS A 109 -16.37 -8.56 13.83
N ASN A 110 -16.95 -7.40 13.53
CA ASN A 110 -16.98 -6.81 12.19
C ASN A 110 -15.98 -5.65 12.06
N TYR A 111 -15.45 -5.47 10.85
CA TYR A 111 -14.62 -4.32 10.46
C TYR A 111 -15.47 -3.35 9.64
N VAL A 112 -15.55 -2.09 10.08
CA VAL A 112 -16.30 -1.03 9.41
C VAL A 112 -15.32 -0.12 8.68
N TYR A 113 -15.52 0.01 7.37
CA TYR A 113 -14.79 0.88 6.44
C TYR A 113 -15.72 1.93 5.83
#